data_AF-F6D4T1-F1
#
_entry.id   AF-F6D4T1-F1
#
_cell.length_a   1.000
_cell.length_b   1.000
_cell.length_c   1.000
_cell.angle_alpha   90.00
_cell.angle_beta   90.00
_cell.angle_gamma   90.00
#
_symmetry.space_group_name_H-M   'P 1'
#
loop_
_entity.id
_entity.type
_entity.pdbx_description
1 polymer ?
#
loop_
_entity_poly.entity_id
_entity_poly.type
_entity_poly.pdbx_seq_one_letter_code
_entity_poly.pdbx_strand_id
1 'polypeptide(L)'
;MVSVDFYKKLMEISKVIEEKGEGISYIHNEPDTYTIGTKSYSEEIAKYLDETVGTWEGSEAHVTEKKGKNKQEKGKKLGYLWKIPVTE
;
A
#
# COMPACT_ATOMS: atom_id res chain seq x y z
N MET A 1 -10.84 -19.06 -3.47
CA MET A 1 -11.96 -18.10 -3.28
C MET A 1 -11.59 -17.30 -2.06
N VAL A 2 -11.04 -16.08 -2.22
CA VAL A 2 -10.43 -15.32 -1.13
C VAL A 2 -11.40 -15.23 0.06
N SER A 3 -10.99 -15.74 1.22
CA SER A 3 -11.88 -15.86 2.38
C SER A 3 -12.33 -14.49 2.87
N VAL A 4 -13.60 -14.38 3.27
CA VAL A 4 -14.20 -13.13 3.81
C VAL A 4 -13.37 -12.55 4.95
N ASP A 5 -12.76 -13.42 5.76
CA ASP A 5 -11.86 -13.05 6.85
C ASP A 5 -10.58 -12.35 6.37
N PHE A 6 -10.06 -12.70 5.19
CA PHE A 6 -8.90 -12.02 4.61
C PHE A 6 -9.26 -10.61 4.15
N TYR A 7 -10.43 -10.42 3.53
CA TYR A 7 -10.91 -9.07 3.16
C TYR A 7 -11.14 -8.18 4.39
N LYS A 8 -11.64 -8.74 5.50
CA LYS A 8 -11.73 -8.01 6.77
C LYS A 8 -10.35 -7.58 7.27
N LYS A 9 -9.35 -8.47 7.23
CA LYS A 9 -7.97 -8.13 7.58
C LYS A 9 -7.41 -7.01 6.70
N LEU A 10 -7.59 -7.06 5.38
CA LEU A 10 -7.16 -5.98 4.47
C LEU A 10 -7.83 -4.64 4.82
N MET A 11 -9.10 -4.67 5.20
CA MET A 11 -9.83 -3.47 5.61
C MET A 11 -9.31 -2.90 6.94
N GLU A 12 -8.95 -3.75 7.89
CA GLU A 12 -8.27 -3.35 9.13
C GLU A 12 -6.88 -2.78 8.84
N ILE A 13 -6.11 -3.44 7.98
CA ILE A 13 -4.79 -3.00 7.56
C ILE A 13 -4.85 -1.60 6.94
N SER A 14 -5.82 -1.35 6.05
CA SER A 14 -6.02 -0.02 5.47
C SER A 14 -6.36 1.03 6.51
N LYS A 15 -7.14 0.73 7.54
CA LYS A 15 -7.38 1.67 8.65
C LYS A 15 -6.11 1.99 9.42
N VAL A 16 -5.35 0.96 9.81
CA VAL A 16 -4.10 1.13 10.56
C VAL A 16 -3.09 1.94 9.74
N ILE A 17 -3.00 1.68 8.45
CA ILE A 17 -2.11 2.40 7.53
C ILE A 17 -2.58 3.84 7.30
N GLU A 18 -3.88 4.09 7.25
CA GLU A 18 -4.40 5.46 7.17
C GLU A 18 -4.06 6.27 8.43
N GLU A 19 -4.24 5.69 9.62
CA GLU A 19 -3.93 6.35 10.90
C GLU A 19 -2.42 6.52 11.12
N LYS A 20 -1.61 5.48 10.87
CA LYS A 20 -0.15 5.48 11.15
C LYS A 20 0.70 6.01 9.99
N GLY A 21 0.19 5.98 8.76
CA GLY A 21 0.93 6.32 7.54
C GLY A 21 0.78 7.77 7.08
N GLU A 22 0.27 8.65 7.97
CA GLU A 22 -0.11 10.03 7.64
C GLU A 22 -1.09 10.11 6.45
N GLY A 23 -1.97 9.11 6.35
CA GLY A 23 -2.97 8.99 5.29
C GLY A 23 -2.53 8.15 4.09
N ILE A 24 -3.53 7.51 3.49
CA ILE A 24 -3.34 6.72 2.27
C ILE A 24 -3.42 7.62 1.04
N SER A 25 -2.38 7.57 0.21
CA SER A 25 -2.31 8.27 -1.07
C SER A 25 -2.76 7.41 -2.25
N TYR A 26 -2.72 6.08 -2.13
CA TYR A 26 -3.11 5.14 -3.18
C TYR A 26 -3.62 3.81 -2.60
N ILE A 27 -4.65 3.23 -3.20
CA ILE A 27 -5.11 1.87 -2.88
C ILE A 27 -5.43 1.20 -4.21
N HIS A 28 -4.89 0.00 -4.40
CA HIS A 28 -5.20 -0.86 -5.52
C HIS A 28 -5.44 -2.27 -5.03
N ASN A 29 -6.63 -2.78 -5.30
CA ASN A 29 -7.05 -4.12 -4.93
C ASN A 29 -7.02 -4.99 -6.18
N GLU A 30 -5.96 -5.78 -6.34
CA GLU A 30 -5.87 -6.81 -7.37
C GLU A 30 -6.32 -8.15 -6.79
N PRO A 31 -6.82 -9.08 -7.62
CA PRO A 31 -7.27 -10.40 -7.16
C PRO A 31 -6.19 -11.16 -6.39
N ASP A 32 -4.92 -10.98 -6.75
CA ASP A 32 -3.78 -11.68 -6.14
C ASP A 32 -2.94 -10.79 -5.21
N THR A 33 -3.15 -9.47 -5.22
CA THR A 33 -2.29 -8.52 -4.49
C THR A 33 -3.04 -7.27 -4.06
N TYR A 34 -2.92 -6.90 -2.79
CA TYR A 34 -3.46 -5.67 -2.25
C TYR A 34 -2.34 -4.64 -2.07
N THR A 35 -2.36 -3.58 -2.89
CA THR A 35 -1.34 -2.53 -2.87
C THR A 35 -1.86 -1.27 -2.20
N ILE A 36 -1.15 -0.77 -1.21
CA ILE A 36 -1.46 0.48 -0.49
C ILE A 36 -0.27 1.41 -0.64
N GLY A 37 -0.51 2.65 -1.03
CA GLY A 37 0.51 3.68 -1.13
C GLY A 37 0.36 4.74 -0.05
N THR A 38 1.40 4.93 0.74
CA THR A 38 1.49 5.98 1.75
C THR A 38 2.38 7.12 1.27
N LYS A 39 2.25 8.27 1.94
CA LYS A 39 3.07 9.45 1.66
C LYS A 39 4.55 9.23 2.04
N SER A 40 4.80 8.42 3.05
CA SER A 40 6.13 8.10 3.59
C SER A 40 6.17 6.63 4.03
N TYR A 41 7.38 6.07 4.11
CA TYR A 41 7.60 4.80 4.80
C TYR A 41 7.35 4.98 6.31
N SER A 42 6.74 3.98 6.94
CA SER A 42 6.51 3.95 8.39
C SER A 42 6.92 2.60 8.93
N GLU A 43 7.90 2.58 9.82
CA GLU A 43 8.37 1.36 10.48
C GLU A 43 7.27 0.67 11.28
N GLU A 44 6.30 1.43 11.80
CA GLU A 44 5.16 0.87 12.52
C GLU A 44 4.24 0.08 11.59
N ILE A 45 4.02 0.57 10.37
CA ILE A 45 3.24 -0.16 9.35
C ILE A 45 3.99 -1.42 8.96
N ALA A 46 5.31 -1.34 8.74
CA ALA A 46 6.12 -2.50 8.39
C ALA A 46 6.03 -3.60 9.45
N LYS A 47 6.19 -3.25 10.74
CA LYS A 47 6.04 -4.20 11.86
C LYS A 47 4.63 -4.77 11.93
N TYR A 48 3.60 -3.92 11.79
CA TYR A 48 2.22 -4.39 11.83
C TYR A 48 1.90 -5.37 10.69
N LEU A 49 2.40 -5.11 9.47
CA LEU A 49 2.26 -6.03 8.35
C LEU A 49 3.04 -7.33 8.58
N ASP A 50 4.25 -7.26 9.13
CA ASP A 50 5.05 -8.43 9.50
C ASP A 50 4.30 -9.32 10.52
N GLU A 51 3.67 -8.72 11.53
CA GLU A 51 2.89 -9.46 12.54
C GLU A 51 1.54 -9.97 12.00
N THR A 52 0.89 -9.23 11.10
CA THR A 52 -0.50 -9.52 10.67
C THR A 52 -0.56 -10.41 9.44
N VAL A 53 0.23 -10.09 8.41
CA VAL A 53 0.23 -10.81 7.12
C VAL A 53 1.49 -11.64 6.93
N GLY A 54 2.58 -11.35 7.63
CA GLY A 54 3.83 -12.12 7.60
C GLY A 54 4.63 -11.97 6.30
N THR A 55 3.93 -11.91 5.16
CA THR A 55 4.51 -11.72 3.83
C THR A 55 3.93 -10.45 3.24
N TRP A 56 4.80 -9.47 2.98
CA TRP A 56 4.47 -8.25 2.25
C TRP A 56 5.72 -7.77 1.51
N GLU A 57 5.52 -7.05 0.41
CA GLU A 57 6.57 -6.44 -0.36
C GLU A 57 6.48 -4.91 -0.27
N GLY A 58 7.57 -4.30 0.16
CA GLY A 58 7.73 -2.86 0.18
C GLY A 58 8.42 -2.37 -1.08
N SER A 59 7.91 -1.30 -1.68
CA SER A 59 8.60 -0.63 -2.79
C SER A 59 8.48 0.87 -2.63
N GLU A 60 9.62 1.56 -2.62
CA GLU A 60 9.61 3.02 -2.73
C GLU A 60 8.93 3.40 -4.05
N ALA A 61 7.94 4.29 -3.96
CA ALA A 61 7.29 4.82 -5.15
C ALA A 61 8.26 5.81 -5.81
N HIS A 62 9.27 5.28 -6.51
CA HIS A 62 10.11 6.08 -7.37
C HIS A 62 9.20 6.64 -8.45
N VAL A 63 8.74 7.87 -8.25
CA VAL A 63 8.32 8.75 -9.33
C VAL A 63 9.57 8.99 -10.15
N THR A 64 9.88 8.06 -11.06
CA THR A 64 10.81 8.37 -12.14
C THR A 64 10.20 9.56 -12.86
N GLU A 65 10.81 10.72 -12.67
CA GLU A 65 10.62 11.90 -13.51
C GLU A 65 10.95 11.49 -14.95
N LYS A 66 9.98 10.91 -15.66
CA LYS A 66 10.06 10.81 -17.10
C LYS A 66 9.90 12.23 -17.63
N LYS A 67 11.05 12.86 -17.91
CA LYS A 67 11.18 14.05 -18.78
C LYS A 67 10.52 13.73 -20.13
N GLY A 68 9.21 13.91 -20.22
CA GLY A 68 8.42 13.61 -21.41
C GLY A 68 7.13 14.42 -21.38
N LYS A 69 7.02 15.34 -22.32
CA LYS A 69 5.94 16.32 -22.47
C LYS A 69 4.54 15.70 -22.32
N ASN A 70 3.68 16.45 -21.63
CA ASN A 70 2.22 16.37 -21.54
C ASN A 70 1.59 15.41 -20.51
N LYS A 71 0.68 16.03 -19.72
CA LYS A 71 -0.43 15.45 -18.95
C LYS A 71 -0.10 14.62 -17.72
N GLN A 72 0.03 15.31 -16.57
CA GLN A 72 -0.93 15.28 -15.45
C GLN A 72 -0.22 15.85 -14.23
N GLU A 73 -0.28 17.17 -14.08
CA GLU A 73 -0.03 17.79 -12.77
C GLU A 73 -1.08 17.26 -11.78
N LYS A 74 -0.61 16.92 -10.57
CA LYS A 74 -1.34 16.40 -9.40
C LYS A 74 -1.39 14.87 -9.24
N GLY A 75 -0.28 14.18 -9.45
CA GLY A 75 -0.04 12.93 -8.72
C GLY A 75 0.34 13.27 -7.28
N LYS A 76 -0.53 12.98 -6.30
CA LYS A 76 -0.17 13.04 -4.86
C LYS A 76 1.17 12.33 -4.68
N LYS A 77 2.15 12.98 -4.01
CA LYS A 77 3.46 12.41 -3.71
C LYS A 77 3.27 11.09 -2.97
N LEU A 78 3.35 9.98 -3.71
CA LEU A 78 3.46 8.65 -3.15
C LEU A 78 4.93 8.47 -2.75
N GLY A 79 5.18 8.17 -1.49
CA GLY A 79 6.53 7.89 -1.00
C GLY A 79 6.81 6.40 -0.96
N TYR A 80 5.81 5.60 -0.56
CA TYR A 80 6.01 4.17 -0.34
C TYR A 80 4.79 3.36 -0.74
N LEU A 81 5.02 2.19 -1.32
CA LEU A 81 4.01 1.20 -1.68
C LEU A 81 4.20 -0.05 -0.84
N TRP A 82 3.10 -0.52 -0.28
CA TRP A 82 2.94 -1.72 0.52
C TRP A 82 2.13 -2.70 -0.30
N LYS A 83 2.75 -3.74 -0.84
CA LYS A 83 2.09 -4.81 -1.58
C LYS A 83 1.90 -6.00 -0.67
N ILE A 84 0.66 -6.42 -0.51
CA ILE A 84 0.29 -7.53 0.37
C ILE A 84 -0.23 -8.63 -0.55
N PRO A 85 0.51 -9.73 -0.72
CA PRO A 85 0.03 -10.87 -1.50
C PRO A 85 -1.24 -11.42 -0.87
N VAL A 86 -2.29 -11.54 -1.68
CA VAL A 86 -3.56 -12.17 -1.32
C VAL A 86 -3.39 -13.66 -1.62
N THR A 87 -2.55 -14.33 -0.83
CA THR A 87 -2.35 -15.78 -0.92
C THR A 87 -3.31 -16.48 0.04
N GLU A 88 -4.09 -17.45 -0.48
CA GLU A 88 -4.98 -18.33 0.31
C GLU A 88 -4.20 -19.22 1.29
#